data_AF-A0A3D2E4K9-F1
#
_entry.id   AF-A0A3D2E4K9-F1
#
_cell.length_a   1.000
_cell.length_b   1.000
_cell.length_c   1.000
_cell.angle_alpha   90.00
_cell.angle_beta   90.00
_cell.angle_gamma   90.00
#
_symmetry.space_group_name_H-M   'P 1'
#
loop_
_entity.id
_entity.type
_entity.pdbx_description
1 polymer ?
#
loop_
_entity_poly.entity_id
_entity_poly.type
_entity_poly.pdbx_seq_one_letter_code
_entity_poly.pdbx_strand_id
1 'polypeptide(L)' 'MDMVKRGDLYYADLSPVVGSEQGGVRPVLIVQNNVGNKYSPTIIAAAVTSQLDKAKLPTHIALEAGK' A
#
# COMPACT_ATOMS: atom_id res chain seq x y z
N MET A 1 0.67 -10.51 18.01
CA MET A 1 0.58 -9.90 16.66
C MET A 1 1.92 -9.27 16.38
N ASP A 2 2.57 -9.68 15.30
CA ASP A 2 3.81 -9.03 14.89
C ASP A 2 3.53 -7.56 14.55
N MET A 3 4.46 -6.70 14.96
CA MET A 3 4.37 -5.26 14.72
C MET A 3 4.49 -5.00 13.22
N VAL A 4 3.53 -4.27 12.63
CA VAL A 4 3.59 -3.79 11.25
C VAL A 4 4.81 -2.88 11.06
N LYS A 5 5.67 -3.15 10.07
CA LYS A 5 6.89 -2.38 9.82
C LYS A 5 6.86 -1.67 8.48
N ARG A 6 7.59 -0.56 8.40
CA ARG A 6 7.85 0.15 7.15
C ARG A 6 8.56 -0.77 6.16
N GLY A 7 8.03 -0.85 4.95
CA GLY A 7 8.52 -1.75 3.90
C GLY A 7 7.77 -3.08 3.81
N ASP A 8 6.94 -3.42 4.79
CA ASP A 8 6.09 -4.62 4.70
C ASP A 8 5.00 -4.44 3.64
N LEU A 9 4.56 -5.57 3.08
CA LEU A 9 3.43 -5.66 2.15
C LEU A 9 2.29 -6.44 2.80
N TYR A 10 1.09 -5.85 2.80
CA TYR A 10 -0.13 -6.45 3.34
C TYR A 10 -1.26 -6.37 2.33
N TYR A 11 -2.19 -7.31 2.34
CA TYR A 11 -3.50 -7.10 1.72
C TYR A 11 -4.38 -6.25 2.64
N ALA A 12 -5.01 -5.21 2.09
CA ALA A 12 -5.95 -4.36 2.81
C ALA A 12 -7.21 -4.15 1.97
N ASP A 13 -8.36 -4.07 2.64
CA ASP A 13 -9.60 -3.60 2.04
C ASP A 13 -9.65 -2.07 2.10
N LEU A 14 -9.61 -1.43 0.93
CA LEU A 14 -9.66 0.03 0.81
C LEU A 14 -11.07 0.55 0.51
N SER A 15 -12.11 -0.28 0.68
CA SER A 15 -13.50 0.08 0.39
C SER A 15 -14.19 0.72 1.61
N PRO A 16 -15.14 1.66 1.41
CA PRO A 16 -15.61 2.24 0.15
C PRO A 16 -14.67 3.35 -0.37
N VAL A 17 -14.71 3.59 -1.68
CA VAL A 17 -13.96 4.67 -2.34
C VAL A 17 -14.86 5.56 -3.18
N VAL A 18 -14.41 6.79 -3.46
CA VAL A 18 -15.11 7.76 -4.32
C VAL A 18 -14.26 8.12 -5.54
N GLY A 19 -14.86 8.04 -6.73
CA GLY A 19 -14.21 8.45 -7.98
C GLY A 19 -13.00 7.59 -8.35
N SER A 20 -11.83 8.21 -8.50
CA SER A 20 -10.58 7.58 -8.99
C SER A 20 -9.64 7.11 -7.87
N GLU A 21 -10.11 7.10 -6.63
CA GLU A 21 -9.42 6.49 -5.49
C GLU A 21 -9.13 5.00 -5.75
N GLN A 22 -7.98 4.51 -5.27
CA GLN A 22 -7.65 3.09 -5.40
C GLN A 22 -8.42 2.27 -4.35
N GLY A 23 -9.47 1.56 -4.77
CA GLY A 23 -10.34 0.79 -3.88
C GLY A 23 -10.22 -0.74 -3.98
N GLY A 24 -11.05 -1.46 -3.22
CA GLY A 24 -11.07 -2.91 -3.18
C GLY A 24 -9.95 -3.53 -2.35
N VAL A 25 -9.96 -4.87 -2.27
CA VAL A 25 -8.94 -5.63 -1.53
C VAL A 25 -7.70 -5.80 -2.39
N ARG A 26 -6.58 -5.18 -1.99
CA ARG A 26 -5.34 -5.19 -2.78
C ARG A 26 -4.10 -5.11 -1.90
N PRO A 27 -2.91 -5.45 -2.44
CA PRO A 27 -1.67 -5.24 -1.73
C PRO A 27 -1.40 -3.75 -1.49
N VAL A 28 -0.88 -3.42 -0.32
CA VAL A 28 -0.44 -2.08 0.08
C VAL A 28 0.95 -2.17 0.70
N LEU A 29 1.81 -1.20 0.36
CA LEU A 29 3.15 -1.07 0.93
C LEU A 29 3.10 -0.11 2.12
N ILE A 30 3.62 -0.54 3.27
CA ILE A 30 3.66 0.32 4.46
C ILE A 30 4.77 1.36 4.31
N VAL A 31 4.39 2.64 4.32
CA VAL A 31 5.33 3.77 4.17
C VAL A 31 5.49 4.59 5.45
N GLN A 32 4.58 4.44 6.42
CA GLN A 32 4.66 5.07 7.75
C GLN A 32 5.91 4.63 8.52
N ASN A 33 6.43 5.50 9.38
CA ASN A 33 7.58 5.19 10.25
C ASN A 33 7.21 4.17 11.36
N ASN A 34 8.19 3.39 11.81
CA ASN A 34 7.98 2.31 12.78
C ASN A 34 7.53 2.79 14.17
N VAL A 35 7.85 4.03 14.57
CA VAL A 35 7.35 4.59 15.84
C VAL A 35 5.83 4.80 15.73
N GLY A 36 5.37 5.37 14.62
CA GLY A 36 3.94 5.49 14.30
C GLY A 36 3.25 4.14 14.28
N ASN A 37 3.80 3.15 13.58
CA ASN A 37 3.19 1.81 13.50
C ASN A 37 3.09 1.09 14.85
N LYS A 38 3.96 1.44 15.80
CA LYS A 38 3.97 0.84 17.14
C LYS A 38 2.89 1.41 18.06
N TYR A 39 2.63 2.71 17.98
CA TYR A 39 1.77 3.41 18.94
C TYR A 39 0.44 3.89 18.35
N SER A 40 0.33 4.01 17.03
CA SER A 40 -0.87 4.47 16.34
C SER A 40 -1.77 3.29 15.98
N PRO A 41 -3.11 3.45 16.08
CA PRO A 41 -4.05 2.51 15.48
C PRO A 41 -4.14 2.67 13.94
N THR A 42 -3.55 3.72 13.37
CA THR A 42 -3.58 4.00 11.92
C THR A 42 -2.22 3.80 11.26
N ILE A 43 -2.25 3.44 9.97
CA ILE A 43 -1.07 3.19 9.14
C ILE A 43 -1.19 3.99 7.84
N ILE A 44 -0.10 4.66 7.43
CA ILE A 44 0.04 5.23 6.08
C ILE A 44 0.61 4.16 5.15
N ALA A 45 -0.11 3.84 4.09
CA ALA A 45 0.28 2.86 3.09
C ALA A 45 0.08 3.38 1.65
N ALA A 46 0.86 2.85 0.71
CA ALA A 46 0.73 3.13 -0.71
C ALA A 46 0.04 1.93 -1.40
N ALA A 47 -1.00 2.20 -2.19
CA ALA A 47 -1.72 1.17 -2.92
C ALA A 47 -0.87 0.59 -4.05
N VAL A 48 -0.87 -0.74 -4.18
CA VAL A 48 -0.19 -1.47 -5.26
C VAL A 48 -1.22 -1.97 -6.27
N THR A 49 -0.84 -2.00 -7.54
CA THR A 49 -1.68 -2.51 -8.64
C THR A 49 -0.86 -3.38 -9.59
N SER A 50 -1.47 -4.42 -10.13
CA SER A 50 -0.91 -5.22 -11.23
C SER A 50 -1.26 -4.66 -12.62
N GLN A 51 -2.07 -3.59 -12.69
CA GLN A 51 -2.37 -2.91 -13.95
C GLN A 51 -1.18 -2.04 -14.36
N LEU A 52 -0.37 -2.55 -15.29
CA LEU A 52 0.84 -1.89 -15.77
C LEU A 52 0.59 -0.86 -16.87
N ASP A 53 -0.58 -0.90 -17.52
CA ASP A 53 -0.96 -0.01 -18.63
C ASP A 53 -1.38 1.41 -18.19
N LYS A 54 -0.92 1.86 -17.02
CA LYS A 54 -1.15 3.21 -16.52
C LYS A 54 -0.14 4.18 -17.13
N ALA A 55 -0.50 5.47 -17.13
CA ALA A 55 0.44 6.53 -17.50
C ALA A 55 1.74 6.38 -16.71
N LYS A 56 2.88 6.50 -17.40
CA LYS A 56 4.20 6.41 -16.75
C LYS A 56 4.46 7.71 -16.01
N LEU A 57 4.27 7.68 -14.70
CA LEU A 57 4.48 8.82 -13.80
C LEU A 57 5.73 8.60 -12.94
N PRO A 58 6.46 9.66 -12.56
CA PRO A 58 7.62 9.54 -11.67
C PRO A 58 7.27 9.06 -10.25
N THR A 59 5.98 9.01 -9.92
CA THR A 59 5.45 8.46 -8.66
C THR A 59 5.21 6.95 -8.72
N HIS A 60 5.31 6.32 -9.89
CA HIS A 60 5.16 4.89 -10.05
C HIS A 60 6.51 4.19 -9.90
N ILE A 61 6.58 3.26 -8.95
CA ILE A 61 7.75 2.41 -8.73
C ILE A 61 7.37 0.99 -9.14
N ALA A 62 8.08 0.43 -10.11
CA ALA A 62 7.90 -0.96 -10.50
C ALA A 62 8.41 -1.88 -9.39
N LEU A 63 7.64 -2.91 -9.07
CA LEU A 63 8.02 -3.97 -8.15
C LEU A 63 8.18 -5.25 -8.96
N GLU A 64 9.32 -5.92 -8.79
CA GLU A 64 9.51 -7.27 -9.32
C GLU A 64 8.58 -8.23 -8.58
N ALA A 65 7.90 -9.10 -9.32
CA ALA A 65 7.13 -10.17 -8.69
C ALA A 65 8.11 -11.11 -7.96
N GLY A 66 7.75 -11.50 -6.73
CA GLY A 66 8.45 -12.59 -6.05
C GLY A 66 8.40 -13.85 -6.91
N LYS A 67 9.49 -14.63 -6.90
CA LYS A 67 9.54 -15.96 -7.52
C LYS A 67 8.54 -16.92 -6.87
#